data_AF-A0A960DE42-F1
#
_entry.id   AF-A0A960DE42-F1
#
_cell.length_a   1.000
_cell.length_b   1.000
_cell.length_c   1.000
_cell.angle_alpha   90.00
_cell.angle_beta   90.00
_cell.angle_gamma   90.00
#
_symmetry.space_group_name_H-M   'P 1'
#
loop_
_entity.id
_entity.type
_entity.pdbx_description
1 polymer ?
#
loop_
_entity_poly.entity_id
_entity_poly.type
_entity_poly.pdbx_seq_one_letter_code
_entity_poly.pdbx_strand_id
1 'polypeptide(L)'
;MIPWVTAVLVAVLVAGVLLVGAWALQTANRLDRLHVRYDLSWQALDGALARRAVVARAVAVDAYGGGPDGKRLAGLAGAAERAPRS
;
A
#
# COMPACT_ATOMS: atom_id res chain seq x y z
N MET A 1 -51.80 -11.92 24.66
CA MET A 1 -50.55 -11.70 25.43
C MET A 1 -49.27 -12.10 24.67
N ILE A 2 -49.32 -12.38 23.35
CA ILE A 2 -48.14 -12.73 22.53
C ILE A 2 -47.45 -11.53 21.82
N PRO A 3 -48.07 -10.34 21.59
CA PRO A 3 -47.47 -9.32 20.70
C PRO A 3 -46.26 -8.60 21.30
N TRP A 4 -46.16 -8.54 22.63
CA TRP A 4 -45.00 -7.95 23.31
C TRP A 4 -43.76 -8.84 23.18
N VAL A 5 -43.92 -10.16 23.23
CA VAL A 5 -42.82 -11.12 23.03
C VAL A 5 -42.27 -11.01 21.62
N THR A 6 -43.13 -10.93 20.61
CA THR A 6 -42.71 -10.73 19.21
C THR A 6 -42.01 -9.39 19.02
N ALA A 7 -42.50 -8.32 19.65
CA ALA A 7 -41.87 -7.00 19.57
C ALA A 7 -40.46 -7.02 20.21
N VAL A 8 -40.30 -7.69 21.36
CA VAL A 8 -39.00 -7.85 22.02
C VAL A 8 -38.04 -8.67 21.15
N LEU A 9 -38.50 -9.78 20.55
CA LEU A 9 -37.68 -10.59 19.64
C LEU A 9 -37.18 -9.77 18.44
N VAL A 10 -38.06 -8.99 17.81
CA VAL A 10 -37.67 -8.12 16.70
C VAL A 10 -36.69 -7.05 17.16
N ALA A 11 -36.92 -6.42 18.31
CA ALA A 11 -36.01 -5.41 18.85
C ALA A 11 -34.61 -5.99 19.14
N VAL A 12 -34.53 -7.17 19.74
CA VAL A 12 -33.25 -7.87 20.00
C VAL A 12 -32.55 -8.22 18.69
N LEU A 13 -33.29 -8.73 17.69
CA LEU A 13 -32.74 -9.04 16.39
C LEU A 13 -32.15 -7.80 15.72
N VAL A 14 -32.91 -6.70 15.70
CA VAL A 14 -32.45 -5.42 15.13
C VAL A 14 -31.23 -4.90 15.87
N ALA A 15 -31.24 -4.92 17.21
CA ALA A 15 -30.09 -4.51 18.02
C ALA A 15 -28.85 -5.38 17.72
N GLY A 16 -29.02 -6.69 17.57
CA GLY A 16 -27.96 -7.61 17.18
C GLY A 16 -27.37 -7.28 15.82
N VAL A 17 -28.21 -7.03 14.82
CA VAL A 17 -27.77 -6.63 13.47
C VAL A 17 -27.01 -5.30 13.51
N LEU A 18 -27.50 -4.31 14.27
CA LEU A 18 -26.84 -3.02 14.41
C LEU A 18 -25.48 -3.14 15.10
N LEU A 19 -25.35 -3.97 16.13
CA LEU A 19 -24.08 -4.23 16.81
C LEU A 19 -23.06 -4.88 15.88
N VAL A 20 -23.47 -5.90 15.12
CA VAL A 20 -22.60 -6.57 14.15
C VAL A 20 -22.19 -5.60 13.04
N GLY A 21 -23.13 -4.80 12.53
CA GLY A 21 -22.84 -3.77 11.53
C GLY A 21 -21.83 -2.73 12.04
N ALA A 22 -22.02 -2.23 13.26
CA ALA A 22 -21.10 -1.28 13.87
C ALA A 22 -19.69 -1.88 14.09
N TRP A 23 -19.61 -3.14 14.53
CA TRP A 23 -18.35 -3.86 14.69
C TRP A 23 -17.62 -4.07 13.35
N ALA A 24 -18.36 -4.42 12.30
CA ALA A 24 -17.82 -4.57 10.95
C ALA A 24 -17.27 -3.24 10.42
N LEU A 25 -18.00 -2.13 10.60
CA LEU A 25 -17.56 -0.79 10.21
C LEU A 25 -16.31 -0.34 10.99
N GLN A 26 -16.23 -0.61 12.29
CA GLN A 26 -15.02 -0.34 13.07
C GLN A 26 -13.83 -1.14 12.56
N THR A 27 -14.04 -2.43 12.25
CA THR A 27 -13.00 -3.30 11.72
C THR A 27 -12.52 -2.80 10.35
N ALA A 28 -13.44 -2.42 9.47
CA ALA A 28 -13.11 -1.82 8.18
C ALA A 28 -12.30 -0.52 8.34
N ASN A 29 -12.72 0.40 9.21
CA ASN A 29 -11.99 1.65 9.48
C ASN A 29 -10.59 1.41 10.07
N ARG A 30 -10.43 0.36 10.88
CA ARG A 30 -9.12 -0.02 11.42
C ARG A 30 -8.21 -0.57 10.32
N LEU A 31 -8.75 -1.40 9.42
CA LEU A 31 -8.03 -1.90 8.25
C LEU A 31 -7.67 -0.78 7.29
N ASP A 32 -8.57 0.17 7.06
CA ASP A 32 -8.34 1.34 6.21
C ASP A 32 -7.19 2.20 6.74
N ARG A 33 -7.18 2.49 8.06
CA ARG A 33 -6.05 3.20 8.68
C ARG A 33 -4.72 2.47 8.55
N LEU A 34 -4.72 1.14 8.56
CA LEU A 34 -3.50 0.35 8.33
C LEU A 34 -3.08 0.39 6.86
N HIS A 35 -4.03 0.31 5.91
CA HIS A 35 -3.75 0.47 4.48
C HIS A 35 -3.16 1.85 4.15
N VAL A 36 -3.74 2.93 4.68
CA VAL A 36 -3.20 4.29 4.46
C VAL A 36 -1.75 4.40 4.95
N ARG A 37 -1.41 3.87 6.13
CA ARG A 37 -0.02 3.90 6.62
C ARG A 37 0.92 3.04 5.78
N TYR A 38 0.43 1.90 5.29
CA TYR A 38 1.17 1.01 4.40
C TYR A 38 1.45 1.67 3.05
N ASP A 39 0.47 2.35 2.47
CA ASP A 39 0.63 3.06 1.20
C ASP A 39 1.62 4.22 1.34
N LEU A 40 1.53 4.97 2.44
CA LEU A 40 2.48 6.04 2.75
C LEU A 40 3.91 5.52 2.96
N SER A 41 4.09 4.40 3.64
CA SER A 41 5.42 3.81 3.83
C SER A 41 6.00 3.30 2.52
N TRP A 42 5.17 2.72 1.66
CA TRP A 42 5.55 2.33 0.31
C TRP A 42 5.95 3.51 -0.56
N GLN A 43 5.18 4.60 -0.54
CA GLN A 43 5.52 5.83 -1.27
C GLN A 43 6.84 6.45 -0.79
N ALA A 44 7.08 6.45 0.53
CA ALA A 44 8.33 6.95 1.09
C ALA A 44 9.54 6.10 0.66
N LEU A 45 9.39 4.78 0.65
CA LEU A 45 10.41 3.84 0.20
C LEU A 45 10.70 4.02 -1.30
N ASP A 46 9.66 4.07 -2.13
CA ASP A 46 9.80 4.24 -3.57
C ASP A 46 10.44 5.59 -3.90
N GLY A 47 10.05 6.67 -3.21
CA GLY A 47 10.70 7.98 -3.33
C GLY A 47 12.18 7.97 -2.94
N ALA A 48 12.57 7.20 -1.93
CA ALA A 48 13.98 7.05 -1.54
C ALA A 48 14.78 6.23 -2.57
N LEU A 49 14.19 5.16 -3.11
CA LEU A 49 14.81 4.35 -4.16
C LEU A 49 14.96 5.14 -5.47
N ALA A 50 13.96 5.92 -5.87
CA ALA A 50 14.01 6.76 -7.06
C ALA A 50 15.16 7.78 -6.98
N ARG A 51 15.34 8.45 -5.83
CA ARG A 51 16.48 9.36 -5.61
C ARG A 51 17.83 8.63 -5.73
N ARG A 52 17.94 7.42 -5.16
CA ARG A 52 19.17 6.62 -5.25
C ARG A 52 19.47 6.18 -6.68
N ALA A 53 18.45 5.81 -7.45
CA ALA A 53 18.62 5.39 -8.83
C ALA A 53 19.06 6.54 -9.76
N VAL A 54 18.51 7.74 -9.57
CA VAL A 54 18.95 8.94 -10.30
C VAL A 54 20.42 9.26 -9.99
N VAL A 55 20.83 9.21 -8.71
CA VAL A 55 22.22 9.41 -8.32
C VAL A 55 23.13 8.35 -8.95
N ALA A 56 22.74 7.08 -8.91
CA ALA A 56 23.50 6.00 -9.54
C ALA A 56 23.67 6.21 -11.05
N ARG A 57 22.62 6.69 -11.74
CA ARG A 57 22.68 7.04 -13.17
C ARG A 57 23.60 8.23 -13.43
N ALA A 58 23.52 9.27 -12.62
CA ALA A 58 24.39 10.44 -12.73
C ALA A 58 25.86 10.06 -12.51
N VAL A 59 26.16 9.26 -11.48
CA VAL A 59 27.50 8.75 -11.19
C VAL A 59 28.01 7.85 -12.32
N ALA A 60 27.17 6.99 -12.91
CA ALA A 60 27.57 6.15 -14.04
C ALA A 60 27.91 6.99 -15.29
N VAL A 61 27.15 8.05 -15.56
CA VAL A 61 27.43 8.99 -16.67
C VAL A 61 28.68 9.82 -16.41
N ASP A 62 28.89 10.29 -15.18
CA ASP A 62 30.04 11.12 -14.79
C ASP A 62 31.34 10.29 -14.74
N ALA A 63 31.33 9.11 -14.13
CA ALA A 63 32.51 8.26 -13.95
C ALA A 63 32.98 7.57 -15.24
N TYR A 64 32.07 7.26 -16.18
CA TYR A 64 32.40 6.53 -17.41
C TYR A 64 32.22 7.36 -18.69
N GLY A 65 31.71 8.60 -18.59
CA GLY A 65 31.46 9.49 -19.72
C GLY A 65 30.54 8.87 -20.79
N GLY A 66 30.71 9.33 -22.05
CA GLY A 66 30.01 8.77 -23.23
C GLY A 66 30.61 7.46 -23.77
N GLY A 67 31.52 6.83 -23.02
CA GLY A 67 32.21 5.61 -23.42
C GLY A 67 31.30 4.37 -23.48
N PRO A 68 31.70 3.32 -24.22
CA PRO A 68 30.91 2.10 -24.39
C PRO A 68 30.58 1.40 -23.05
N ASP A 69 31.46 1.51 -22.05
CA ASP A 69 31.25 0.92 -20.72
C ASP A 69 30.17 1.66 -19.90
N GLY A 70 30.07 2.99 -20.03
CA GLY A 70 29.03 3.79 -19.38
C GLY A 70 27.63 3.46 -19.92
N LYS A 71 27.50 3.27 -21.24
CA LYS A 71 26.25 2.80 -21.88
C LYS A 71 25.87 1.39 -21.42
N ARG A 72 26.86 0.51 -21.22
CA ARG A 72 26.64 -0.86 -20.77
C ARG A 72 26.17 -0.91 -19.31
N LEU A 73 26.77 -0.10 -18.43
CA LEU A 73 26.36 0.03 -17.03
C LEU A 73 24.99 0.71 -16.88
N ALA A 74 24.70 1.75 -17.67
CA ALA A 74 23.37 2.38 -17.69
C ALA A 74 22.28 1.40 -18.16
N GLY A 75 22.60 0.53 -19.13
CA GLY A 75 21.72 -0.54 -19.59
C GLY A 75 21.43 -1.59 -18.51
N LEU A 76 22.45 -2.01 -17.75
CA LEU A 76 22.30 -2.93 -16.63
C LEU A 76 21.49 -2.33 -15.47
N ALA A 77 21.73 -1.06 -15.13
CA ALA A 77 20.95 -0.35 -14.12
C ALA A 77 19.46 -0.22 -14.52
N GLY A 78 19.19 0.09 -15.79
CA GLY A 78 17.82 0.15 -16.31
C GLY A 78 17.13 -1.23 -16.42
N ALA A 79 17.89 -2.32 -16.53
CA ALA A 79 17.36 -3.68 -16.45
C ALA A 79 17.04 -4.07 -15.00
N ALA A 80 17.87 -3.66 -14.03
CA ALA A 80 17.60 -3.86 -12.61
C ALA A 80 16.37 -3.06 -12.13
N GLU A 81 16.16 -1.83 -12.62
CA GLU A 81 14.95 -1.05 -12.33
C GLU A 81 13.67 -1.72 -12.85
N ARG A 82 13.76 -2.44 -13.98
CA ARG A 82 12.63 -3.16 -14.62
C ARG A 82 12.47 -4.60 -14.15
N ALA A 83 13.35 -5.08 -13.28
CA ALA A 83 13.24 -6.43 -12.76
C ALA A 83 11.91 -6.56 -11.96
N PRO A 84 11.14 -7.63 -12.19
CA PRO A 84 9.86 -7.83 -11.53
C PRO A 84 10.07 -7.94 -10.02
N ARG A 85 9.37 -7.08 -9.27
CA ARG A 85 9.33 -7.12 -7.82
C ARG A 85 8.30 -8.18 -7.43
N SER A 86 8.75 -9.44 -7.33
CA SER A 86 7.98 -10.58 -6.79
C SER A 86 8.01 -10.61 -5.28
#